data_AF-A0A0Q6SF25-F1
#
_entry.id   AF-A0A0Q6SF25-F1
#
_cell.length_a   1.000
_cell.length_b   1.000
_cell.length_c   1.000
_cell.angle_alpha   90.00
_cell.angle_beta   90.00
_cell.angle_gamma   90.00
#
_symmetry.space_group_name_H-M   'P 1'
#
loop_
_entity.id
_entity.type
_entity.pdbx_description
1 polymer ?
#
loop_
_entity_poly.entity_id
_entity_poly.type
_entity_poly.pdbx_seq_one_letter_code
_entity_poly.pdbx_strand_id
1 'polypeptide(L)'
;MRIVSAMLLAVLTTILGLHPADAADKTLKAADLKELLGNGKTLALGGKGMGYTGTLNLSADGKGEGSAKTDGGDVITISGTWHIQGDKFCRTWAGLDKGKEVCETWRLTSPNHVDVFQGKKKIGANSW
;
A
#
# COMPACT_ATOMS: atom_id res chain seq x y z
N MET A 1 61.94 -12.73 36.49
CA MET A 1 60.77 -13.61 36.30
C MET A 1 59.70 -12.79 35.59
N ARG A 2 59.46 -13.04 34.29
CA ARG A 2 58.49 -12.31 33.45
C ARG A 2 57.17 -13.08 33.48
N ILE A 3 56.09 -12.48 33.94
CA ILE A 3 54.73 -13.00 33.73
C ILE A 3 53.98 -11.95 32.93
N VAL A 4 53.57 -12.39 31.74
CA VAL A 4 52.88 -11.68 30.69
C VAL A 4 51.42 -11.53 31.13
N SER A 5 50.92 -10.30 31.25
CA SER A 5 49.49 -10.05 31.43
C SER A 5 48.89 -9.77 30.05
N ALA A 6 48.20 -10.78 29.52
CA ALA A 6 47.47 -10.72 28.27
C ALA A 6 45.98 -10.95 28.54
N MET A 7 45.17 -10.41 27.63
CA MET A 7 43.72 -10.59 27.49
C MET A 7 42.83 -9.68 28.34
N LEU A 8 42.21 -8.70 27.66
CA LEU A 8 40.81 -8.83 27.32
C LEU A 8 40.55 -8.00 26.04
N LEU A 9 40.46 -8.68 24.89
CA LEU A 9 39.90 -8.08 23.66
C LEU A 9 38.39 -8.31 23.74
N ALA A 10 37.61 -7.26 24.00
CA ALA A 10 36.16 -7.30 23.84
C ALA A 10 35.85 -7.21 22.34
N VAL A 11 35.50 -8.34 21.73
CA VAL A 11 34.97 -8.38 20.37
C VAL A 11 33.50 -7.94 20.44
N LEU A 12 33.22 -6.69 20.05
CA LEU A 12 31.87 -6.18 19.87
C LEU A 12 31.35 -6.68 18.51
N THR A 13 30.69 -7.83 18.50
CA THR A 13 29.96 -8.33 17.33
C THR A 13 28.69 -7.50 17.13
N THR A 14 28.80 -6.41 16.36
CA THR A 14 27.64 -5.73 15.77
C THR A 14 26.97 -6.70 14.79
N ILE A 15 25.89 -7.34 15.23
CA ILE A 15 24.92 -7.98 14.34
C ILE A 15 24.22 -6.84 13.59
N LEU A 16 24.76 -6.48 12.44
CA LEU A 16 24.02 -5.73 11.43
C LEU A 16 22.86 -6.61 10.99
N GLY A 17 21.69 -6.37 11.59
CA GLY A 17 20.43 -6.93 11.13
C GLY A 17 20.25 -6.58 9.66
N LEU A 18 20.47 -7.56 8.80
CA LEU A 18 20.00 -7.56 7.43
C LEU A 18 18.47 -7.45 7.48
N HIS A 19 17.97 -6.22 7.42
CA HIS A 19 16.58 -5.99 7.08
C HIS A 19 16.46 -6.35 5.59
N PRO A 20 15.61 -7.33 5.21
CA PRO A 20 15.37 -7.58 3.80
C PRO A 20 14.70 -6.33 3.20
N ALA A 21 15.46 -5.58 2.41
CA ALA A 21 15.00 -4.43 1.64
C ALA A 21 14.33 -4.87 0.33
N ASP A 22 13.54 -5.95 0.36
CA ASP A 22 13.00 -6.63 -0.83
C ASP A 22 11.45 -6.60 -0.89
N ALA A 23 10.83 -5.60 -0.29
CA ALA A 23 9.39 -5.36 -0.41
C ALA A 23 9.03 -4.43 -1.58
N ALA A 24 9.99 -3.69 -2.13
CA ALA A 24 9.76 -2.82 -3.27
C ALA A 24 9.54 -3.67 -4.54
N ASP A 25 8.55 -3.30 -5.34
CA ASP A 25 8.14 -3.91 -6.62
C ASP A 25 7.40 -5.26 -6.56
N LYS A 26 7.08 -5.79 -5.37
CA LYS A 26 6.17 -6.95 -5.25
C LYS A 26 4.77 -6.57 -5.72
N THR A 27 4.24 -7.30 -6.71
CA THR A 27 2.82 -7.23 -7.06
C THR A 27 2.00 -8.02 -6.04
N LEU A 28 1.04 -7.36 -5.39
CA LEU A 28 0.14 -8.02 -4.44
C LEU A 28 -0.79 -8.99 -5.17
N LYS A 29 -0.85 -10.22 -4.67
CA LYS A 29 -1.68 -11.31 -5.18
C LYS A 29 -2.98 -11.43 -4.39
N ALA A 30 -3.88 -12.32 -4.83
CA ALA A 30 -5.16 -12.53 -4.17
C ALA A 30 -5.03 -12.77 -2.66
N ALA A 31 -4.04 -13.58 -2.24
CA ALA A 31 -3.79 -13.86 -0.83
C ALA A 31 -3.33 -12.62 -0.06
N ASP A 32 -2.39 -11.86 -0.62
CA ASP A 32 -1.89 -10.62 -0.01
C ASP A 32 -3.02 -9.58 0.14
N LEU A 33 -3.85 -9.42 -0.90
CA LEU A 33 -4.99 -8.49 -0.88
C LEU A 33 -6.05 -8.89 0.15
N LYS A 34 -6.33 -10.19 0.29
CA LYS A 34 -7.26 -10.73 1.29
C LYS A 34 -6.73 -10.55 2.70
N GLU A 35 -5.45 -10.81 2.92
CA GLU A 35 -4.80 -10.60 4.21
C GLU A 35 -4.83 -9.11 4.58
N LEU A 36 -4.50 -8.24 3.61
CA LEU A 36 -4.47 -6.80 3.81
C LEU A 36 -5.85 -6.22 4.12
N LEU A 37 -6.89 -6.62 3.37
CA LEU A 37 -8.20 -5.96 3.37
C LEU A 37 -9.30 -6.75 4.09
N GLY A 38 -9.05 -8.00 4.48
CA GLY A 38 -10.08 -8.93 4.98
C GLY A 38 -10.75 -8.49 6.29
N ASN A 39 -10.10 -7.64 7.08
CA ASN A 39 -10.66 -7.05 8.31
C ASN A 39 -11.09 -5.59 8.11
N GLY A 40 -11.15 -5.14 6.86
CA GLY A 40 -11.25 -3.73 6.51
C GLY A 40 -9.93 -2.98 6.67
N LYS A 41 -9.85 -1.79 6.07
CA LYS A 41 -8.66 -0.95 6.07
C LYS A 41 -8.99 0.49 5.68
N THR A 42 -8.38 1.44 6.39
CA THR A 42 -8.33 2.83 5.94
C THR A 42 -7.07 3.04 5.10
N LEU A 43 -7.25 3.58 3.91
CA LEU A 43 -6.18 3.94 2.99
C LEU A 43 -6.05 5.47 2.93
N ALA A 44 -4.83 5.96 2.99
CA ALA A 44 -4.48 7.26 2.45
C ALA A 44 -4.39 7.15 0.92
N LEU A 45 -5.06 8.08 0.23
CA LEU A 45 -5.05 8.16 -1.22
C LEU A 45 -4.09 9.25 -1.69
N GLY A 46 -3.40 8.98 -2.79
CA GLY A 46 -2.47 9.91 -3.42
C GLY A 46 -1.02 9.65 -3.02
N GLY A 47 -0.16 10.61 -3.36
CA GLY A 47 1.29 10.49 -3.22
C GLY A 47 1.99 11.58 -4.00
N LYS A 48 3.32 11.67 -3.87
CA LYS A 48 4.11 12.70 -4.55
C LYS A 48 3.85 12.68 -6.06
N GLY A 49 3.35 13.80 -6.60
CA GLY A 49 3.09 13.97 -8.03
C GLY A 49 1.77 13.36 -8.55
N MET A 50 0.88 12.89 -7.66
CA MET A 50 -0.43 12.33 -8.08
C MET A 50 -1.51 13.38 -8.37
N GLY A 51 -1.35 14.63 -7.89
CA GLY A 51 -2.30 15.72 -8.13
C GLY A 51 -3.56 15.68 -7.26
N TYR A 52 -3.61 14.79 -6.27
CA TYR A 52 -4.69 14.68 -5.30
C TYR A 52 -4.22 14.00 -4.00
N THR A 53 -4.98 14.21 -2.93
CA THR A 53 -4.82 13.51 -1.65
C THR A 53 -6.18 13.16 -1.06
N GLY A 54 -6.28 12.10 -0.26
CA GLY A 54 -7.57 11.70 0.29
C GLY A 54 -7.49 10.57 1.28
N THR A 55 -8.66 10.08 1.66
CA THR A 55 -8.81 8.92 2.55
C THR A 55 -9.96 8.06 2.05
N LEU A 56 -9.79 6.75 2.11
CA LEU A 56 -10.78 5.75 1.74
C LEU A 56 -10.82 4.67 2.81
N ASN A 57 -11.96 4.53 3.47
CA ASN A 57 -12.25 3.40 4.34
C ASN A 57 -12.83 2.26 3.50
N LEU A 58 -12.20 1.09 3.54
CA LEU A 58 -12.66 -0.14 2.93
C LEU A 58 -13.13 -1.07 4.04
N SER A 59 -14.41 -1.39 4.11
CA SER A 59 -14.95 -2.33 5.08
C SER A 59 -14.84 -3.77 4.60
N ALA A 60 -14.76 -4.72 5.54
CA ALA A 60 -14.65 -6.15 5.26
C ALA A 60 -15.86 -6.74 4.48
N ASP A 61 -17.02 -6.08 4.54
CA ASP A 61 -18.22 -6.46 3.78
C ASP A 61 -18.19 -5.99 2.32
N GLY A 62 -17.06 -5.47 1.84
CA GLY A 62 -16.88 -5.08 0.45
C GLY A 62 -17.43 -3.69 0.12
N LYS A 63 -17.60 -2.80 1.09
CA LYS A 63 -17.96 -1.39 0.83
C LYS A 63 -16.75 -0.48 0.98
N GLY A 64 -16.80 0.65 0.28
CA GLY A 64 -15.79 1.70 0.34
C GLY A 64 -16.44 3.07 0.49
N GLU A 65 -15.90 3.90 1.37
CA GLU A 65 -16.36 5.29 1.57
C GLU A 65 -15.20 6.23 1.89
N GLY A 66 -15.27 7.45 1.40
CA GLY A 66 -14.23 8.44 1.65
C GLY A 66 -14.29 9.63 0.71
N SER A 67 -13.16 10.30 0.57
CA SER A 67 -13.04 11.42 -0.35
C SER A 67 -11.59 11.67 -0.78
N ALA A 68 -11.43 12.31 -1.93
CA ALA A 68 -10.16 12.84 -2.38
C ALA A 68 -10.33 14.31 -2.78
N LYS A 69 -9.33 15.13 -2.47
CA LYS A 69 -9.23 16.52 -2.88
C LYS A 69 -8.10 16.65 -3.91
N THR A 70 -8.40 17.25 -5.05
CA THR A 70 -7.40 17.57 -6.08
C THR A 70 -6.57 18.78 -5.67
N ASP A 71 -5.39 18.95 -6.26
CA ASP A 71 -4.56 20.14 -6.04
C ASP A 71 -5.28 21.44 -6.47
N GLY A 72 -6.24 21.32 -7.40
CA GLY A 72 -7.13 22.42 -7.83
C GLY A 72 -8.24 22.76 -6.81
N GLY A 73 -8.42 21.94 -5.78
CA GLY A 73 -9.36 22.18 -4.69
C GLY A 73 -10.68 21.41 -4.78
N ASP A 74 -10.95 20.74 -5.90
CA ASP A 74 -12.16 19.95 -6.09
C ASP A 74 -12.19 18.76 -5.13
N VAL A 75 -13.34 18.51 -4.52
CA VAL A 75 -13.56 17.36 -3.64
C VAL A 75 -14.41 16.33 -4.35
N ILE A 76 -13.87 15.12 -4.45
CA ILE A 76 -14.53 13.94 -5.01
C ILE A 76 -14.94 13.05 -3.85
N THR A 77 -16.24 12.89 -3.64
CA THR A 77 -16.77 11.89 -2.69
C THR A 77 -16.68 10.50 -3.32
N ILE A 78 -16.14 9.56 -2.55
CA ILE A 78 -15.98 8.16 -2.96
C ILE A 78 -16.97 7.35 -2.13
N SER A 79 -17.83 6.59 -2.80
CA SER A 79 -18.74 5.63 -2.19
C SER A 79 -19.05 4.52 -3.17
N GLY A 80 -19.08 3.27 -2.71
CA GLY A 80 -19.49 2.13 -3.52
C GLY A 80 -18.99 0.81 -2.98
N THR A 81 -18.69 -0.13 -3.88
CA THR A 81 -18.31 -1.50 -3.51
C THR A 81 -16.97 -1.93 -4.07
N TRP A 82 -16.34 -2.91 -3.42
CA TRP A 82 -15.14 -3.58 -3.88
C TRP A 82 -15.20 -5.09 -3.60
N HIS A 83 -14.40 -5.82 -4.35
CA HIS A 83 -14.13 -7.23 -4.12
C HIS A 83 -12.77 -7.62 -4.74
N ILE A 84 -12.33 -8.85 -4.50
CA ILE A 84 -11.11 -9.40 -5.10
C ILE A 84 -11.49 -10.41 -6.17
N GLN A 85 -11.05 -10.19 -7.41
CA GLN A 85 -11.25 -11.10 -8.54
C GLN A 85 -9.90 -11.55 -9.09
N GLY A 86 -9.56 -12.83 -8.90
CA GLY A 86 -8.20 -13.30 -9.14
C GLY A 86 -7.18 -12.50 -8.32
N ASP A 87 -6.11 -12.04 -8.97
CA ASP A 87 -5.06 -11.21 -8.36
C ASP A 87 -5.36 -9.70 -8.37
N LYS A 88 -6.62 -9.29 -8.48
CA LYS A 88 -6.99 -7.88 -8.66
C LYS A 88 -7.96 -7.40 -7.59
N PHE A 89 -7.79 -6.14 -7.21
CA PHE A 89 -8.77 -5.37 -6.44
C PHE A 89 -9.76 -4.74 -7.42
N CYS A 90 -11.01 -5.20 -7.45
CA CYS A 90 -12.05 -4.69 -8.33
C CYS A 90 -13.00 -3.80 -7.55
N ARG A 91 -13.25 -2.60 -8.05
CA ARG A 91 -14.05 -1.59 -7.36
C ARG A 91 -15.03 -0.89 -8.29
N THR A 92 -16.13 -0.43 -7.71
CA THR A 92 -17.15 0.37 -8.38
C THR A 92 -17.49 1.55 -7.48
N TRP A 93 -17.00 2.74 -7.83
CA TRP A 93 -17.21 3.95 -7.06
C TRP A 93 -18.17 4.89 -7.79
N ALA A 94 -19.20 5.41 -7.12
CA ALA A 94 -20.17 6.30 -7.74
C ALA A 94 -19.55 7.62 -8.23
N GLY A 95 -18.61 8.19 -7.46
CA GLY A 95 -17.96 9.46 -7.77
C GLY A 95 -16.76 9.38 -8.73
N LEU A 96 -16.38 8.17 -9.18
CA LEU A 96 -15.23 7.94 -10.06
C LEU A 96 -15.62 7.01 -11.20
N ASP A 97 -14.88 7.07 -12.31
CA ASP A 97 -15.01 6.10 -13.43
C ASP A 97 -16.45 5.96 -13.99
N LYS A 98 -17.32 6.95 -13.77
CA LYS A 98 -18.76 6.93 -14.10
C LYS A 98 -19.49 5.73 -13.48
N GLY A 99 -19.09 5.28 -12.29
CA GLY A 99 -19.68 4.12 -11.62
C GLY A 99 -19.40 2.79 -12.33
N LYS A 100 -18.38 2.73 -13.18
CA LYS A 100 -17.96 1.47 -13.82
C LYS A 100 -17.01 0.71 -12.91
N GLU A 101 -17.05 -0.61 -13.05
CA GLU A 101 -16.10 -1.48 -12.38
C GLU A 101 -14.69 -1.31 -12.96
N VAL A 102 -13.72 -1.15 -12.07
CA VAL A 102 -12.29 -1.06 -12.38
C VAL A 102 -11.55 -2.09 -11.57
N CYS A 103 -10.88 -3.01 -12.26
CA CYS A 103 -10.02 -4.01 -11.66
C CYS A 103 -8.54 -3.60 -11.73
N GLU A 104 -7.93 -3.50 -10.55
CA GLU A 104 -6.65 -2.90 -10.32
C GLU A 104 -5.60 -3.92 -9.91
N THR A 105 -4.36 -3.66 -10.29
CA THR A 105 -3.18 -4.36 -9.78
C THR A 105 -2.41 -3.43 -8.85
N TRP A 106 -2.13 -3.88 -7.64
CA TRP A 106 -1.40 -3.11 -6.65
C TRP A 106 0.04 -3.61 -6.57
N ARG A 107 1.00 -2.70 -6.69
CA ARG A 107 2.43 -3.01 -6.63
C ARG A 107 3.04 -2.26 -5.46
N LEU A 108 3.65 -2.98 -4.53
CA LEU A 108 4.34 -2.37 -3.40
C LEU A 108 5.48 -1.49 -3.91
N THR A 109 5.61 -0.31 -3.34
CA THR A 109 6.75 0.59 -3.52
C THR A 109 7.55 0.71 -2.21
N SER A 110 6.91 0.41 -1.08
CA SER A 110 7.50 0.21 0.24
C SER A 110 6.52 -0.63 1.11
N PRO A 111 6.86 -1.02 2.35
CA PRO A 111 6.04 -1.95 3.15
C PRO A 111 4.55 -1.59 3.31
N ASN A 112 4.21 -0.31 3.20
CA ASN A 112 2.85 0.20 3.39
C ASN A 112 2.41 1.18 2.29
N HIS A 113 3.08 1.15 1.14
CA HIS A 113 2.73 1.97 -0.02
C HIS A 113 2.61 1.11 -1.26
N VAL A 114 1.60 1.38 -2.08
CA VAL A 114 1.40 0.74 -3.38
C VAL A 114 1.15 1.77 -4.47
N ASP A 115 1.66 1.46 -5.66
CA ASP A 115 1.17 2.03 -6.90
C ASP A 115 0.02 1.17 -7.44
N VAL A 116 -1.03 1.84 -7.92
CA VAL A 116 -2.27 1.22 -8.39
C VAL A 116 -2.35 1.33 -9.90
N PHE A 117 -2.55 0.19 -10.57
CA PHE A 117 -2.53 0.10 -12.04
C PHE A 117 -3.84 -0.48 -12.60
N GLN A 118 -4.30 0.09 -13.72
CA GLN A 118 -5.26 -0.53 -14.63
C GLN A 118 -4.53 -0.95 -15.91
N GLY A 119 -4.27 -2.25 -16.05
CA GLY A 119 -3.40 -2.75 -17.11
C GLY A 119 -1.97 -2.23 -16.94
N LYS A 120 -1.48 -1.47 -17.93
CA LYS A 120 -0.13 -0.84 -17.88
C LYS A 120 -0.16 0.61 -17.36
N LYS A 121 -1.34 1.20 -17.17
CA LYS A 121 -1.49 2.60 -16.77
C LYS A 121 -1.54 2.69 -15.24
N LYS A 122 -0.65 3.48 -14.64
CA LYS A 122 -0.78 3.90 -13.24
C LYS A 122 -1.99 4.83 -13.12
N ILE A 123 -2.91 4.52 -12.23
CA ILE A 123 -4.14 5.28 -11.99
C ILE A 123 -4.24 5.81 -10.56
N GLY A 124 -3.36 5.37 -9.66
CA GLY A 124 -3.40 5.78 -8.27
C GLY A 124 -2.14 5.41 -7.50
N ALA A 125 -2.09 5.90 -6.27
CA ALA A 125 -1.19 5.45 -5.23
C ALA A 125 -1.97 5.42 -3.92
N ASN A 126 -1.74 4.38 -3.12
CA ASN A 126 -2.39 4.19 -1.82
C ASN A 126 -1.33 3.89 -0.76
N SER A 127 -1.62 4.25 0.48
CA SER A 127 -0.81 3.85 1.64
C SER A 127 -1.68 3.58 2.86
N TRP A 128 -1.12 2.92 3.87
CA TRP A 128 -1.80 2.60 5.14
C TRP A 128 -0.85 2.57 6.33
#